data_AF-A0AAD8CTA0-F1
#
_entry.id   AF-A0AAD8CTA0-F1
#
_cell.length_a   1.000
_cell.length_b   1.000
_cell.length_c   1.000
_cell.angle_alpha   90.00
_cell.angle_beta   90.00
_cell.angle_gamma   90.00
#
_symmetry.space_group_name_H-M   'P 1'
#
loop_
_entity.id
_entity.type
_entity.pdbx_description
1 polymer ?
#
loop_
_entity_poly.entity_id
_entity_poly.type
_entity_poly.pdbx_seq_one_letter_code
_entity_poly.pdbx_strand_id
1 'polypeptide(L)'
;RFAYKDEYEKFKLCLTIIILVFSFSLRFLMSTRALDAAFSFLLVWYYCTLTVRESILISNGSRIKGWWVVHHYVSAFLSGVMLTWPNGTFYQQFRNPYLAYCLYQSFVQFLQYYYQSGCLYRLRALGQRHNMDLTVEGFQSWMWRGLTFLLPFLFFGHFWQLYNGLLLFQLTRHPDCKEWQVLMCGLSFMVLFLGNFCTTLAVVKQKFQSKKK
;
A
#
# COMPACT_ATOMS: atom_id res chain seq x y z
N ARG A 1 22.99 -5.47 -10.47
CA ARG A 1 21.71 -4.90 -10.96
C ARG A 1 20.54 -5.89 -10.85
N PHE A 2 20.52 -7.01 -11.59
CA PHE A 2 19.37 -7.94 -11.55
C PHE A 2 19.19 -8.69 -10.23
N ALA A 3 20.28 -9.21 -9.64
CA ALA A 3 20.23 -9.85 -8.32
C ALA A 3 19.62 -8.94 -7.23
N TYR A 4 19.96 -7.64 -7.24
CA TYR A 4 19.38 -6.65 -6.32
C TYR A 4 17.86 -6.50 -6.48
N LYS A 5 17.38 -6.50 -7.73
CA LYS A 5 15.94 -6.48 -8.01
C LYS A 5 15.25 -7.73 -7.48
N ASP A 6 15.83 -8.90 -7.67
CA ASP A 6 15.21 -10.15 -7.21
C ASP A 6 15.20 -10.24 -5.67
N GLU A 7 16.25 -9.74 -5.01
CA GLU A 7 16.27 -9.58 -3.54
C GLU A 7 15.24 -8.56 -3.04
N TYR A 8 15.02 -7.46 -3.77
CA TYR A 8 13.96 -6.50 -3.44
C TYR A 8 12.56 -7.14 -3.55
N GLU A 9 12.28 -7.89 -4.62
CA GLU A 9 10.99 -8.56 -4.81
C GLU A 9 10.73 -9.63 -3.73
N LYS A 10 11.75 -10.45 -3.41
CA LYS A 10 11.69 -11.41 -2.29
C LYS A 10 11.44 -10.73 -0.96
N PHE A 11 12.15 -9.65 -0.67
CA PHE A 11 11.96 -8.88 0.55
C PHE A 11 10.53 -8.37 0.66
N LYS A 12 10.01 -7.78 -0.42
CA LYS A 12 8.65 -7.24 -0.44
C LYS A 12 7.62 -8.33 -0.14
N LEU A 13 7.73 -9.49 -0.79
CA LEU A 13 6.85 -10.62 -0.53
C LEU A 13 6.95 -11.12 0.92
N CYS A 14 8.17 -11.36 1.40
CA CYS A 14 8.42 -11.85 2.76
C CYS A 14 7.79 -10.93 3.80
N LEU A 15 8.02 -9.62 3.68
CA LEU A 15 7.47 -8.65 4.62
C LEU A 15 5.95 -8.50 4.48
N THR A 16 5.40 -8.59 3.27
CA THR A 16 3.95 -8.62 3.07
C THR A 16 3.30 -9.79 3.82
N ILE A 17 3.91 -10.98 3.79
CA ILE A 17 3.42 -12.16 4.52
C ILE A 17 3.53 -11.95 6.03
N ILE A 18 4.66 -11.40 6.52
CA ILE A 18 4.83 -11.09 7.95
C ILE A 18 3.77 -10.10 8.42
N ILE A 19 3.55 -9.01 7.67
CA ILE A 19 2.55 -7.99 8.00
C ILE A 19 1.13 -8.59 7.98
N LEU A 20 0.82 -9.45 7.01
CA LEU A 20 -0.46 -10.15 6.94
C LEU A 20 -0.72 -10.99 8.20
N VAL A 21 0.23 -11.84 8.58
CA VAL A 21 0.11 -12.69 9.77
C VAL A 21 0.07 -11.86 11.05
N PHE A 22 0.91 -10.83 11.15
CA PHE A 22 0.99 -10.01 12.36
C PHE A 22 -0.30 -9.19 12.54
N SER A 23 -0.82 -8.55 11.48
CA SER A 23 -2.09 -7.82 11.53
C SER A 23 -3.28 -8.73 11.85
N PHE A 24 -3.29 -9.97 11.34
CA PHE A 24 -4.28 -10.99 11.72
C PHE A 24 -4.22 -11.29 13.22
N SER A 25 -3.03 -11.58 13.75
CA SER A 25 -2.82 -11.88 15.17
C SER A 25 -3.24 -10.71 16.07
N LEU A 26 -2.90 -9.47 15.71
CA LEU A 26 -3.31 -8.27 16.48
C LEU A 26 -4.81 -8.00 16.45
N ARG A 27 -5.48 -8.40 15.36
CA ARG A 27 -6.92 -8.19 15.23
C ARG A 27 -7.71 -9.22 16.02
N PHE A 28 -7.31 -10.48 15.98
CA PHE A 28 -8.14 -11.60 16.46
C PHE A 28 -7.61 -12.32 17.71
N LEU A 29 -6.30 -12.27 17.98
CA LEU A 29 -5.66 -13.09 19.02
C LEU A 29 -5.09 -12.26 20.17
N MET A 30 -4.55 -11.08 19.89
CA MET A 30 -3.80 -10.27 20.85
C MET A 30 -4.19 -8.80 20.77
N SER A 31 -4.50 -8.17 21.91
CA SER A 31 -4.84 -6.74 21.96
C SER A 31 -4.02 -6.03 23.03
N THR A 32 -2.77 -5.71 22.71
CA THR A 32 -1.91 -4.91 23.60
C THR A 32 -1.29 -3.74 22.83
N ARG A 33 -1.21 -2.58 23.50
CA ARG A 33 -0.66 -1.37 22.89
C ARG A 33 0.80 -1.53 22.46
N ALA A 34 1.59 -2.32 23.21
CA ALA A 34 2.99 -2.57 22.89
C ALA A 34 3.15 -3.33 21.57
N LEU A 35 2.31 -4.35 21.32
CA LEU A 35 2.34 -5.09 20.06
C LEU A 35 1.83 -4.23 18.89
N ASP A 36 0.82 -3.40 19.11
CA ASP A 36 0.38 -2.43 18.09
C ASP A 36 1.49 -1.43 17.72
N ALA A 37 2.30 -1.02 18.71
CA ALA A 37 3.48 -0.17 18.51
C ALA A 37 4.55 -0.91 17.69
N ALA A 38 4.87 -2.15 18.06
CA ALA A 38 5.84 -2.96 17.33
C ALA A 38 5.42 -3.17 15.86
N PHE A 39 4.12 -3.39 15.62
CA PHE A 39 3.58 -3.50 14.28
C PHE A 39 3.64 -2.18 13.50
N SER A 40 3.29 -1.06 14.13
CA SER A 40 3.39 0.26 13.49
C SER A 40 4.85 0.61 13.17
N PHE A 41 5.78 0.29 14.06
CA PHE A 41 7.21 0.45 13.83
C PHE A 41 7.72 -0.42 12.66
N LEU A 42 7.27 -1.67 12.58
CA LEU A 42 7.55 -2.55 11.44
C LEU A 42 7.11 -1.92 10.12
N LEU A 43 5.91 -1.31 10.07
CA LEU A 43 5.41 -0.64 8.87
C LEU A 43 6.23 0.60 8.50
N VAL A 44 6.59 1.44 9.49
CA VAL A 44 7.49 2.59 9.26
C VAL A 44 8.80 2.12 8.64
N TRP A 45 9.44 1.13 9.26
CA TRP A 45 10.70 0.57 8.78
C TRP A 45 10.56 -0.03 7.38
N TYR A 46 9.47 -0.76 7.12
CA TYR A 46 9.19 -1.37 5.82
C TYR A 46 9.08 -0.33 4.70
N TYR A 47 8.24 0.68 4.86
CA TYR A 47 8.03 1.71 3.82
C TYR A 47 9.26 2.61 3.62
N CYS A 48 10.01 2.94 4.69
CA CYS A 48 11.30 3.62 4.56
C CYS A 48 12.30 2.76 3.78
N THR A 49 12.38 1.46 4.07
CA THR A 49 13.28 0.54 3.37
C THR A 49 12.91 0.39 1.90
N LEU A 50 11.61 0.28 1.57
CA LEU A 50 11.14 0.27 0.18
C LEU A 50 11.58 1.53 -0.56
N THR A 51 11.41 2.70 0.05
CA THR A 51 11.78 3.99 -0.56
C THR A 51 13.27 4.05 -0.93
N VAL A 52 14.15 3.63 -0.01
CA VAL A 52 15.60 3.60 -0.26
C VAL A 52 15.94 2.59 -1.36
N ARG A 53 15.37 1.38 -1.30
CA ARG A 53 15.63 0.33 -2.28
C ARG A 53 15.11 0.68 -3.67
N GLU A 54 13.94 1.30 -3.76
CA GLU A 54 13.37 1.77 -5.02
C GLU A 54 14.18 2.92 -5.63
N SER A 55 14.74 3.80 -4.80
CA SER A 55 15.67 4.84 -5.27
C SER A 55 16.91 4.22 -5.94
N ILE A 56 17.48 3.17 -5.32
CA ILE A 56 18.60 2.41 -5.91
C ILE A 56 18.16 1.69 -7.19
N LEU A 57 16.95 1.15 -7.24
CA LEU A 57 16.39 0.51 -8.44
C LEU A 57 16.20 1.50 -9.59
N ILE A 58 15.73 2.72 -9.31
CA ILE A 58 15.60 3.80 -10.30
C ILE A 58 16.96 4.17 -10.87
N SER A 59 17.98 4.34 -10.02
CA SER A 59 19.37 4.56 -10.48
C SER A 59 19.90 3.38 -11.29
N ASN A 60 19.48 2.16 -10.94
CA ASN A 60 19.67 0.95 -11.73
C ASN A 60 18.65 0.82 -12.87
N GLY A 61 18.03 1.89 -13.36
CA GLY A 61 17.16 1.92 -14.53
C GLY A 61 15.84 1.12 -14.46
N SER A 62 15.31 0.84 -13.28
CA SER A 62 13.89 0.49 -13.11
C SER A 62 13.01 1.72 -13.37
N ARG A 63 11.87 1.53 -14.05
CA ARG A 63 10.92 2.61 -14.36
C ARG A 63 9.77 2.63 -13.36
N ILE A 64 10.04 3.11 -12.16
CA ILE A 64 9.04 3.26 -11.11
C ILE A 64 8.35 4.62 -11.29
N LYS A 65 7.00 4.64 -11.28
CA LYS A 65 6.26 5.92 -11.42
C LYS A 65 6.37 6.73 -10.13
N GLY A 66 6.45 8.05 -10.26
CA GLY A 66 6.62 8.96 -9.12
C GLY A 66 5.56 8.79 -8.02
N TRP A 67 4.29 8.55 -8.38
CA TRP A 67 3.25 8.30 -7.37
C TRP A 67 3.59 7.13 -6.43
N TRP A 68 4.18 6.04 -6.93
CA TRP A 68 4.49 4.87 -6.09
C TRP A 68 5.59 5.18 -5.07
N VAL A 69 6.54 6.04 -5.44
CA VAL A 69 7.56 6.54 -4.50
C VAL A 69 6.91 7.44 -3.45
N VAL A 70 6.03 8.37 -3.86
CA VAL A 70 5.32 9.26 -2.94
C VAL A 70 4.40 8.48 -1.99
N HIS A 71 3.71 7.44 -2.49
CA HIS A 71 2.88 6.55 -1.69
C HIS A 71 3.68 6.01 -0.50
N HIS A 72 4.89 5.48 -0.72
CA HIS A 72 5.72 4.92 0.35
C HIS A 72 6.05 5.95 1.43
N TYR A 73 6.37 7.19 1.05
CA TYR A 73 6.58 8.27 2.02
C TYR A 73 5.33 8.56 2.85
N VAL A 74 4.16 8.66 2.22
CA VAL A 74 2.90 8.92 2.93
C VAL A 74 2.52 7.75 3.84
N SER A 75 2.74 6.51 3.40
CA SER A 75 2.49 5.31 4.22
C SER A 75 3.46 5.21 5.41
N ALA A 76 4.75 5.53 5.23
CA ALA A 76 5.70 5.61 6.34
C ALA A 76 5.28 6.68 7.36
N PHE A 77 4.86 7.86 6.89
CA PHE A 77 4.35 8.93 7.75
C PHE A 77 3.09 8.48 8.51
N LEU A 78 2.09 7.92 7.83
CA LEU A 78 0.87 7.39 8.44
C LEU A 78 1.18 6.37 9.54
N SER A 79 2.06 5.40 9.26
CA SER A 79 2.48 4.41 10.26
C SER A 79 3.25 5.05 11.43
N GLY A 80 4.02 6.11 11.19
CA GLY A 80 4.70 6.87 12.22
C GLY A 80 3.72 7.61 13.13
N VAL A 81 2.69 8.24 12.56
CA VAL A 81 1.62 8.88 13.33
C VAL A 81 0.89 7.84 14.19
N MET A 82 0.52 6.68 13.61
CA MET A 82 -0.08 5.56 14.36
C MET A 82 0.81 5.06 15.49
N LEU A 83 2.13 4.95 15.27
CA LEU A 83 3.09 4.55 16.29
C LEU A 83 3.09 5.50 17.50
N THR A 84 2.99 6.81 17.26
CA THR A 84 2.98 7.85 18.31
C THR A 84 1.61 8.08 18.95
N TRP A 85 0.53 7.48 18.45
CA TRP A 85 -0.81 7.71 18.96
C TRP A 85 -0.98 7.05 20.34
N PRO A 86 -1.20 7.83 21.43
CA PRO A 86 -1.37 7.26 22.76
C PRO A 86 -2.58 6.34 22.86
N ASN A 87 -2.57 5.45 23.85
CA ASN A 87 -3.68 4.54 24.11
C ASN A 87 -4.89 5.29 24.74
N GLY A 88 -5.66 5.98 23.89
CA GLY A 88 -6.87 6.71 24.26
C GLY A 88 -8.14 6.12 23.63
N THR A 89 -9.28 6.73 23.95
CA THR A 89 -10.60 6.32 23.44
C THR A 89 -10.65 6.32 21.92
N PHE A 90 -10.18 7.39 21.27
CA PHE A 90 -10.21 7.51 19.81
C PHE A 90 -9.24 6.53 19.12
N TYR A 91 -8.09 6.27 19.73
CA TYR A 91 -7.18 5.21 19.28
C TYR A 91 -7.90 3.85 19.28
N GLN A 92 -8.57 3.49 20.38
CA GLN A 92 -9.28 2.22 20.49
C GLN A 92 -10.45 2.09 19.50
N GLN A 93 -11.17 3.18 19.25
CA GLN A 93 -12.21 3.22 18.22
C GLN A 93 -11.65 2.97 16.82
N PHE A 94 -10.49 3.55 16.49
CA PHE A 94 -9.89 3.44 15.15
C PHE A 94 -8.99 2.20 14.97
N ARG A 95 -8.51 1.60 16.06
CA ARG A 95 -7.58 0.45 16.05
C ARG A 95 -8.05 -0.68 15.15
N ASN A 96 -9.29 -1.13 15.33
CA ASN A 96 -9.83 -2.23 14.55
C ASN A 96 -10.02 -1.86 13.06
N PRO A 97 -10.61 -0.72 12.69
CA PRO A 97 -10.62 -0.25 11.30
C PRO A 97 -9.21 -0.23 10.65
N TYR A 98 -8.21 0.26 11.38
CA TYR A 98 -6.82 0.31 10.91
C TYR A 98 -6.21 -1.08 10.69
N LEU A 99 -6.36 -2.00 11.65
CA LEU A 99 -5.83 -3.35 11.52
C LEU A 99 -6.54 -4.15 10.41
N ALA A 100 -7.86 -3.94 10.22
CA ALA A 100 -8.60 -4.54 9.10
C ALA A 100 -8.02 -4.07 7.76
N TYR A 101 -7.75 -2.76 7.65
CA TYR A 101 -7.16 -2.18 6.46
C TYR A 101 -5.75 -2.73 6.20
N CYS A 102 -4.89 -2.82 7.22
CA CYS A 102 -3.53 -3.36 7.05
C CYS A 102 -3.54 -4.84 6.61
N LEU A 103 -4.45 -5.64 7.20
CA LEU A 103 -4.66 -7.03 6.81
C LEU A 103 -5.10 -7.14 5.35
N TYR A 104 -6.12 -6.37 4.97
CA TYR A 104 -6.63 -6.32 3.61
C TYR A 104 -5.56 -5.88 2.61
N GLN A 105 -4.84 -4.81 2.91
CA GLN A 105 -3.79 -4.27 2.07
C GLN A 105 -2.68 -5.31 1.81
N SER A 106 -2.26 -6.03 2.87
CA SER A 106 -1.24 -7.08 2.76
C SER A 106 -1.73 -8.25 1.90
N PHE A 107 -3.02 -8.60 2.02
CA PHE A 107 -3.64 -9.62 1.17
C PHE A 107 -3.65 -9.21 -0.30
N VAL A 108 -4.02 -7.95 -0.60
CA VAL A 108 -4.01 -7.44 -1.97
C VAL A 108 -2.58 -7.36 -2.53
N GLN A 109 -1.61 -6.92 -1.73
CA GLN A 109 -0.18 -6.88 -2.11
C GLN A 109 0.36 -8.29 -2.42
N PHE A 110 -0.06 -9.31 -1.66
CA PHE A 110 0.27 -10.70 -1.95
C PHE A 110 -0.30 -11.15 -3.31
N LEU A 111 -1.59 -10.92 -3.56
CA LEU A 111 -2.22 -11.23 -4.85
C LEU A 111 -1.53 -10.49 -6.02
N GLN A 112 -1.22 -9.21 -5.81
CA GLN A 112 -0.48 -8.39 -6.77
C GLN A 112 0.86 -9.01 -7.11
N TYR A 113 1.65 -9.40 -6.11
CA TYR A 113 2.96 -9.98 -6.32
C TYR A 113 2.90 -11.23 -7.21
N TYR A 114 2.07 -12.21 -6.83
CA TYR A 114 2.00 -13.49 -7.57
C TYR A 114 1.54 -13.26 -9.01
N TYR A 115 0.48 -12.48 -9.17
CA TYR A 115 -0.07 -12.24 -10.48
C TYR A 115 0.91 -11.47 -11.37
N GLN A 116 1.45 -10.35 -10.86
CA GLN A 116 2.32 -9.47 -11.64
C GLN A 116 3.64 -10.14 -11.98
N SER A 117 4.21 -10.93 -11.06
CA SER A 117 5.43 -11.70 -11.31
C SER A 117 5.26 -12.65 -12.49
N GLY A 118 4.16 -13.42 -12.54
CA GLY A 118 3.87 -14.32 -13.66
C GLY A 118 3.68 -13.59 -14.99
N CYS A 119 3.00 -12.44 -14.97
CA CYS A 119 2.83 -11.63 -16.19
C CYS A 119 4.14 -11.01 -16.67
N LEU A 120 4.94 -10.46 -15.76
CA LEU A 120 6.25 -9.90 -16.11
C LEU A 120 7.19 -10.98 -16.64
N TYR A 121 7.18 -12.19 -16.05
CA TYR A 121 7.93 -13.32 -16.58
C TYR A 121 7.56 -13.63 -18.03
N ARG A 122 6.26 -13.81 -18.32
CA ARG A 122 5.77 -14.06 -19.68
C ARG A 122 6.13 -12.94 -20.66
N LEU A 123 5.93 -11.68 -20.26
CA LEU A 123 6.21 -10.53 -21.12
C LEU A 123 7.70 -10.35 -21.40
N ARG A 124 8.58 -10.69 -20.45
CA ARG A 124 10.04 -10.67 -20.65
C ARG A 124 10.48 -11.80 -21.59
N ALA A 125 9.93 -13.01 -21.43
CA ALA A 125 10.19 -14.13 -22.34
C ALA A 125 9.77 -13.82 -23.79
N LEU A 126 8.74 -13.00 -23.96
CA LEU A 126 8.29 -12.51 -25.27
C LEU A 126 9.05 -11.26 -25.77
N GLY A 127 10.04 -10.75 -25.03
CA GLY A 127 10.78 -9.52 -25.37
C GLY A 127 9.94 -8.23 -25.30
N GLN A 128 8.72 -8.28 -24.76
CA GLN A 128 7.77 -7.14 -24.71
C GLN A 128 7.97 -6.22 -23.51
N ARG A 129 8.84 -6.60 -22.56
CA ARG A 129 9.08 -5.86 -21.30
C ARG A 129 10.55 -5.86 -20.93
N HIS A 130 10.95 -4.81 -20.21
CA HIS A 130 12.32 -4.65 -19.75
C HIS A 130 12.59 -5.51 -18.50
N ASN A 131 13.80 -6.05 -18.39
CA ASN A 131 14.18 -6.96 -17.30
C ASN A 131 14.18 -6.29 -15.91
N MET A 132 14.21 -4.96 -15.87
CA MET A 132 14.13 -4.16 -14.63
C MET A 132 12.71 -3.72 -14.24
N ASP A 133 11.68 -4.07 -14.99
CA ASP A 133 10.30 -3.80 -14.56
C ASP A 133 10.00 -4.63 -13.30
N LEU A 134 9.29 -4.05 -12.33
CA LEU A 134 9.00 -4.63 -11.02
C LEU A 134 7.49 -4.82 -10.85
N THR A 135 7.10 -5.66 -9.89
CA THR A 135 5.72 -5.67 -9.40
C THR A 135 5.43 -4.36 -8.68
N VAL A 136 4.24 -3.81 -8.85
CA VAL A 136 3.81 -2.52 -8.29
C VAL A 136 2.58 -2.70 -7.40
N GLU A 137 2.40 -1.81 -6.43
CA GLU A 137 1.24 -1.81 -5.52
C GLU A 137 -0.06 -1.28 -6.14
N GLY A 138 -0.10 -1.09 -7.47
CA GLY A 138 -1.34 -0.79 -8.17
C GLY A 138 -1.44 -1.43 -9.53
N PHE A 139 -1.97 -0.67 -10.49
CA PHE A 139 -2.30 -1.16 -11.82
C PHE A 139 -1.51 -0.45 -12.92
N GLN A 140 -1.16 -1.15 -13.99
CA GLN A 140 -0.34 -0.66 -15.11
C GLN A 140 -0.93 -1.11 -16.44
N SER A 141 -0.62 -0.41 -17.53
CA SER A 141 -1.25 -0.67 -18.84
C SER A 141 -0.93 -2.04 -19.45
N TRP A 142 0.19 -2.67 -19.10
CA TRP A 142 0.52 -4.02 -19.60
C TRP A 142 -0.30 -5.13 -18.95
N MET A 143 -1.00 -4.80 -17.87
CA MET A 143 -1.81 -5.73 -17.08
C MET A 143 -3.11 -6.11 -17.83
N TRP A 144 -3.58 -5.29 -18.78
CA TRP A 144 -4.87 -5.48 -19.47
C TRP A 144 -5.09 -6.81 -20.23
N ARG A 145 -4.05 -7.60 -20.52
CA ARG A 145 -4.19 -8.89 -21.25
C ARG A 145 -4.62 -10.07 -20.35
N GLY A 146 -4.95 -9.83 -19.08
CA GLY A 146 -5.59 -10.83 -18.20
C GLY A 146 -6.03 -10.35 -16.81
N LEU A 147 -5.81 -9.07 -16.47
CA LEU A 147 -5.71 -8.59 -15.09
C LEU A 147 -6.88 -7.69 -14.66
N THR A 148 -8.00 -7.73 -15.37
CA THR A 148 -9.25 -7.13 -14.86
C THR A 148 -9.64 -7.69 -13.49
N PHE A 149 -9.22 -8.93 -13.19
CA PHE A 149 -9.47 -9.57 -11.89
C PHE A 149 -8.99 -8.77 -10.69
N LEU A 150 -7.85 -8.06 -10.78
CA LEU A 150 -7.31 -7.31 -9.64
C LEU A 150 -7.99 -5.96 -9.43
N LEU A 151 -8.61 -5.38 -10.47
CA LEU A 151 -9.23 -4.06 -10.40
C LEU A 151 -10.31 -3.95 -9.30
N PRO A 152 -11.26 -4.90 -9.15
CA PRO A 152 -12.21 -4.90 -8.04
C PRO A 152 -11.54 -4.78 -6.67
N PHE A 153 -10.49 -5.55 -6.42
CA PHE A 153 -9.74 -5.52 -5.16
C PHE A 153 -9.05 -4.17 -4.95
N LEU A 154 -8.46 -3.59 -5.99
CA LEU A 154 -7.83 -2.28 -5.89
C LEU A 154 -8.84 -1.18 -5.59
N PHE A 155 -9.95 -1.13 -6.33
CA PHE A 155 -10.99 -0.13 -6.08
C PHE A 155 -11.59 -0.27 -4.69
N PHE A 156 -11.85 -1.48 -4.24
CA PHE A 156 -12.30 -1.71 -2.88
C PHE A 156 -11.30 -1.19 -1.85
N GLY A 157 -10.00 -1.48 -2.01
CA GLY A 157 -8.94 -0.93 -1.17
C GLY A 157 -8.92 0.60 -1.15
N HIS A 158 -9.08 1.24 -2.31
CA HIS A 158 -9.14 2.70 -2.42
C HIS A 158 -10.36 3.27 -1.68
N PHE A 159 -11.55 2.69 -1.87
CA PHE A 159 -12.74 3.13 -1.13
C PHE A 159 -12.63 2.87 0.38
N TRP A 160 -11.90 1.82 0.78
CA TRP A 160 -11.58 1.59 2.19
C TRP A 160 -10.64 2.66 2.76
N GLN A 161 -9.68 3.16 1.98
CA GLN A 161 -8.85 4.32 2.35
C GLN A 161 -9.72 5.56 2.56
N LEU A 162 -10.66 5.82 1.63
CA LEU A 162 -11.63 6.92 1.77
C LEU A 162 -12.48 6.77 3.03
N TYR A 163 -13.02 5.58 3.29
CA TYR A 163 -13.81 5.29 4.48
C TYR A 163 -13.03 5.59 5.78
N ASN A 164 -11.79 5.09 5.88
CA ASN A 164 -10.93 5.38 7.04
C ASN A 164 -10.65 6.88 7.20
N GLY A 165 -10.37 7.59 6.09
CA GLY A 165 -10.18 9.04 6.11
C GLY A 165 -11.41 9.79 6.61
N LEU A 166 -12.60 9.45 6.10
CA LEU A 166 -13.87 10.06 6.52
C LEU A 166 -14.19 9.75 7.99
N LEU A 167 -13.98 8.51 8.43
CA LEU A 167 -14.15 8.11 9.83
C LEU A 167 -13.26 8.96 10.75
N LEU A 168 -11.99 9.12 10.41
CA LEU A 168 -11.06 9.94 11.20
C LEU A 168 -11.44 11.43 11.22
N PHE A 169 -11.92 11.99 10.10
CA PHE A 169 -12.43 13.36 10.12
C PHE A 169 -13.69 13.53 10.96
N GLN A 170 -14.56 12.53 11.00
CA GLN A 170 -15.71 12.53 11.91
C GLN A 170 -15.23 12.52 13.37
N LEU A 171 -14.25 11.67 13.71
CA LEU A 171 -13.66 11.64 15.05
C LEU A 171 -12.99 12.97 15.41
N THR A 172 -12.33 13.62 14.46
CA THR A 172 -11.69 14.94 14.67
C THR A 172 -12.70 16.03 15.05
N ARG A 173 -13.97 15.91 14.64
CA ARG A 173 -15.03 16.87 14.98
C ARG A 173 -15.61 16.65 16.37
N HIS A 174 -15.24 15.57 17.06
CA HIS A 174 -15.72 15.31 18.40
C HIS A 174 -15.12 16.32 19.39
N PRO A 175 -15.90 16.95 20.29
CA PRO A 175 -15.41 17.98 21.20
C PRO A 175 -14.23 17.53 22.08
N ASP A 176 -14.23 16.26 22.45
CA ASP A 176 -13.20 15.64 23.30
C ASP A 176 -11.94 15.18 22.54
N CYS A 177 -11.92 15.28 21.21
CA CYS A 177 -10.78 14.88 20.40
C CYS A 177 -9.65 15.90 20.53
N LYS A 178 -8.62 15.54 21.31
CA LYS A 178 -7.41 16.37 21.51
C LYS A 178 -6.19 15.77 20.81
N GLU A 179 -6.26 14.52 20.34
CA GLU A 179 -5.15 13.84 19.68
C GLU A 179 -5.00 14.34 18.23
N TRP A 180 -3.92 15.07 17.95
CA TRP A 180 -3.58 15.54 16.60
C TRP A 180 -3.37 14.39 15.61
N GLN A 181 -3.04 13.20 16.11
CA GLN A 181 -2.84 11.99 15.32
C GLN A 181 -4.09 11.61 14.51
N VAL A 182 -5.29 11.87 15.06
CA VAL A 182 -6.57 11.59 14.38
C VAL A 182 -6.63 12.35 13.05
N LEU A 183 -6.36 13.66 13.10
CA LEU A 183 -6.38 14.53 11.92
C LEU A 183 -5.31 14.11 10.91
N MET A 184 -4.07 13.87 11.36
CA MET A 184 -2.96 13.54 10.46
C MET A 184 -3.12 12.17 9.79
N CYS A 185 -3.64 11.18 10.50
CA CYS A 185 -4.04 9.91 9.90
C CYS A 185 -5.14 10.12 8.85
N GLY A 186 -6.15 10.95 9.15
CA GLY A 186 -7.25 11.26 8.23
C GLY A 186 -6.75 11.87 6.92
N LEU A 187 -5.90 12.90 7.02
CA LEU A 187 -5.26 13.54 5.86
C LEU A 187 -4.42 12.54 5.05
N SER A 188 -3.63 11.69 5.72
CA SER A 188 -2.78 10.70 5.04
C SER A 188 -3.62 9.68 4.26
N PHE A 189 -4.71 9.18 4.86
CA PHE A 189 -5.64 8.29 4.17
C PHE A 189 -6.30 8.94 2.95
N MET A 190 -6.64 10.23 3.02
CA MET A 190 -7.18 10.95 1.86
C MET A 190 -6.17 11.13 0.73
N VAL A 191 -4.93 11.45 1.05
CA VAL A 191 -3.85 11.58 0.05
C VAL A 191 -3.63 10.23 -0.63
N LEU A 192 -3.54 9.14 0.14
CA LEU A 192 -3.43 7.78 -0.39
C LEU A 192 -4.62 7.44 -1.29
N PHE A 193 -5.85 7.68 -0.83
CA PHE A 193 -7.06 7.44 -1.63
C PHE A 193 -7.00 8.18 -2.96
N LEU A 194 -6.82 9.50 -2.94
CA LEU A 194 -6.84 10.33 -4.12
C LEU A 194 -5.78 9.88 -5.13
N GLY A 195 -4.53 9.73 -4.70
CA GLY A 195 -3.46 9.38 -5.63
C GLY A 195 -3.57 7.95 -6.15
N ASN A 196 -3.96 6.97 -5.32
CA ASN A 196 -4.15 5.58 -5.76
C ASN A 196 -5.34 5.45 -6.71
N PHE A 197 -6.46 6.10 -6.39
CA PHE A 197 -7.66 6.10 -7.21
C PHE A 197 -7.43 6.80 -8.55
N CYS A 198 -6.86 8.02 -8.55
CA CYS A 198 -6.54 8.75 -9.77
C CYS A 198 -5.52 8.00 -10.65
N THR A 199 -4.50 7.39 -10.07
CA THR A 199 -3.51 6.59 -10.82
C THR A 199 -4.17 5.38 -11.48
N THR A 200 -5.05 4.69 -10.75
CA THR A 200 -5.78 3.53 -11.29
C THR A 200 -6.74 3.95 -12.41
N LEU A 201 -7.52 5.03 -12.20
CA LEU A 201 -8.41 5.60 -13.20
C LEU A 201 -7.67 6.06 -14.46
N ALA A 202 -6.50 6.68 -14.32
CA ALA A 202 -5.71 7.11 -15.47
C ALA A 202 -5.33 5.93 -16.37
N VAL A 203 -4.98 4.78 -15.78
CA VAL A 203 -4.65 3.55 -16.52
C VAL A 203 -5.90 2.95 -17.19
N VAL A 204 -7.05 3.02 -16.52
CA VAL A 204 -8.36 2.60 -17.08
C VAL A 204 -8.76 3.49 -18.26
N LYS A 205 -8.68 4.81 -18.10
CA LYS A 205 -8.98 5.79 -19.16
C LYS A 205 -8.08 5.59 -20.37
N GLN A 206 -6.77 5.41 -20.15
CA GLN A 206 -5.81 5.16 -21.23
C GLN A 206 -6.19 3.91 -22.05
N LYS A 207 -6.68 2.85 -21.40
CA LYS A 207 -7.13 1.64 -22.08
C LYS A 207 -8.37 1.86 -22.94
N PHE A 208 -9.35 2.60 -22.43
CA PHE A 208 -10.55 2.91 -23.22
C PHE A 208 -10.22 3.77 -24.43
N GLN A 209 -9.31 4.74 -24.28
CA GLN A 209 -8.84 5.55 -25.40
C GLN A 209 -8.05 4.73 -26.42
N SER A 210 -7.22 3.78 -25.98
CA SER A 210 -6.45 2.92 -26.90
C SER A 210 -7.32 1.91 -27.66
N LYS A 211 -8.57 1.67 -27.25
CA LYS A 211 -9.54 0.84 -27.98
C LYS A 211 -10.34 1.64 -29.01
N LYS A 212 -10.36 2.97 -28.88
CA LYS A 212 -11.06 3.88 -29.80
C LYS A 212 -10.19 4.33 -30.98
N LYS A 213 -8.87 4.11 -30.90
CA LYS A 213 -7.93 4.23 -32.00
C LYS A 213 -7.74 2.87 -32.65
#